data_AF-A0A482Z8Y2-F1
#
_entry.id   AF-A0A482Z8Y2-F1
#
_cell.length_a   1.000
_cell.length_b   1.000
_cell.length_c   1.000
_cell.angle_alpha   90.00
_cell.angle_beta   90.00
_cell.angle_gamma   90.00
#
_symmetry.space_group_name_H-M   'P 1'
#
loop_
_entity.id
_entity.type
_entity.pdbx_description
1 polymer ?
#
loop_
_entity_poly.entity_id
_entity_poly.type
_entity_poly.pdbx_seq_one_letter_code
_entity_poly.pdbx_strand_id
1 'polypeptide(L)' 'MKATATISFLFVALLFVTMVESFNAEEIEDSVVPEERGYCAERGIKCNDIHCCTGLKCKCKNGDCVCRKG' A
#
# COMPACT_ATOMS: atom_id res chain seq x y z
N MET A 1 5.68 37.23 -41.71
CA MET A 1 5.74 35.87 -41.13
C MET A 1 6.49 35.94 -39.79
N LYS A 2 5.82 36.38 -38.71
CA LYS A 2 6.45 36.52 -37.37
C LYS A 2 5.45 36.23 -36.24
N ALA A 3 4.17 36.56 -36.47
CA ALA A 3 3.09 36.33 -35.51
C ALA A 3 2.72 34.85 -35.29
N THR A 4 2.91 33.99 -36.30
CA THR A 4 2.56 32.56 -36.21
C THR A 4 3.48 31.79 -35.26
N ALA A 5 4.77 32.14 -35.20
CA ALA A 5 5.73 31.49 -34.30
C ALA A 5 5.49 31.88 -32.83
N THR A 6 5.12 33.14 -32.57
CA THR A 6 4.86 33.63 -31.21
C THR A 6 3.56 33.08 -30.64
N ILE A 7 2.52 32.90 -31.45
CA ILE A 7 1.25 32.30 -31.03
C ILE A 7 1.47 30.82 -30.66
N SER A 8 2.25 30.09 -31.47
CA SER A 8 2.56 28.68 -31.19
C SER A 8 3.29 28.48 -29.87
N PHE A 9 4.27 29.36 -29.55
CA PHE A 9 5.00 29.29 -28.29
C PHE A 9 4.09 29.53 -27.07
N LEU A 10 3.15 30.48 -27.19
CA LEU A 10 2.17 30.81 -26.15
C LEU A 10 1.23 29.65 -25.83
N PHE A 11 0.75 28.94 -26.86
CA PHE A 11 -0.09 27.76 -26.70
C PHE A 11 0.65 26.61 -26.01
N VAL A 12 1.91 26.37 -26.38
CA VAL A 12 2.74 25.33 -25.75
C VAL A 12 2.98 25.66 -24.27
N ALA A 13 3.33 26.91 -23.96
CA ALA A 13 3.53 27.36 -22.57
C ALA A 13 2.25 27.19 -21.71
N LEU A 14 1.08 27.49 -22.27
CA LEU A 14 -0.20 27.32 -21.58
C LEU A 14 -0.47 25.84 -21.22
N LEU A 15 -0.18 24.91 -22.14
CA LEU A 15 -0.33 23.46 -21.90
C LEU A 15 0.60 22.96 -20.79
N PHE A 16 1.82 23.50 -20.69
CA PHE A 16 2.74 23.16 -19.60
C PHE A 16 2.23 23.67 -18.24
N VAL A 17 1.65 24.87 -18.18
CA VAL A 17 1.09 25.43 -16.93
C VAL A 17 -0.07 24.57 -16.41
N THR A 18 -0.97 24.11 -17.29
CA THR A 18 -2.09 23.23 -16.89
C THR A 18 -1.64 21.86 -16.37
N MET A 19 -0.51 21.34 -16.86
CA MET A 19 0.07 20.10 -16.32
C MET A 19 0.68 20.31 -14.92
N VAL A 20 1.30 21.46 -14.65
CA VAL A 20 1.87 21.78 -13.33
C VAL A 20 0.78 21.85 -12.25
N GLU A 21 -0.40 22.37 -12.58
CA GLU A 21 -1.55 22.36 -11.66
C GLU A 21 -2.08 20.94 -11.37
N SER A 22 -1.91 20.01 -12.31
CA SER A 22 -2.28 18.60 -12.13
C SER A 22 -1.35 17.84 -11.16
N PHE A 23 -0.15 18.35 -10.89
CA PHE A 23 0.78 17.77 -9.90
C PHE A 23 0.58 18.32 -8.49
N ASN A 24 -0.16 19.42 -8.32
CA ASN A 24 -0.35 20.09 -7.02
C ASN A 24 -1.77 19.92 -6.45
N ALA A 25 -2.64 19.18 -7.13
CA ALA A 25 -4.03 18.95 -6.71
C ALA A 25 -4.41 17.45 -6.74
N GLU A 26 -3.45 16.56 -6.55
CA GLU A 26 -3.76 15.23 -6.06
C GLU A 26 -3.28 15.17 -4.63
N GLU A 27 -4.20 15.58 -3.76
CA GLU A 27 -4.31 15.13 -2.38
C GLU A 27 -3.78 13.70 -2.35
N ILE A 28 -2.71 13.48 -1.60
CA ILE A 28 -2.19 12.15 -1.32
C ILE A 28 -3.33 11.45 -0.60
N GLU A 29 -4.21 10.84 -1.39
CA GLU A 29 -5.23 9.92 -0.95
C GLU A 29 -4.42 8.89 -0.19
N ASP A 30 -4.66 8.92 1.12
CA ASP A 30 -4.13 8.02 2.11
C ASP A 30 -4.29 6.61 1.55
N SER A 31 -3.27 6.17 0.84
CA SER A 31 -3.13 4.81 0.41
C SER A 31 -2.77 4.10 1.70
N VAL A 32 -3.78 3.90 2.56
CA VAL A 32 -3.84 2.76 3.45
C VAL A 32 -3.74 1.59 2.49
N VAL A 33 -2.49 1.24 2.16
CA VAL A 33 -2.10 -0.12 1.83
C VAL A 33 -2.89 -0.93 2.84
N PRO A 34 -3.91 -1.70 2.42
CA PRO A 34 -4.70 -2.45 3.36
C PRO A 34 -3.68 -3.23 4.16
N GLU A 35 -3.51 -2.85 5.42
CA GLU A 35 -2.58 -3.47 6.36
C GLU A 35 -2.75 -4.95 6.10
N GLU A 36 -1.72 -5.58 5.53
CA GLU A 36 -1.73 -6.99 5.17
C GLU A 36 -2.21 -7.68 6.44
N ARG A 37 -3.50 -8.04 6.50
CA ARG A 37 -4.11 -8.57 7.72
C ARG A 37 -3.27 -9.79 8.01
N GLY A 38 -2.36 -9.66 8.98
CA GLY A 38 -1.26 -10.59 9.13
C GLY A 38 -1.86 -11.98 9.13
N TYR A 39 -1.39 -12.81 8.20
CA TYR A 39 -1.82 -14.21 8.15
C TYR A 39 -1.73 -14.76 9.57
N CYS A 40 -2.78 -15.42 10.04
CA CYS A 40 -2.77 -16.07 11.33
C CYS A 40 -2.42 -17.55 11.14
N ALA A 41 -1.69 -18.13 12.09
CA ALA A 41 -1.29 -19.53 12.01
C ALA A 41 -2.48 -20.47 12.29
N GLU A 42 -2.77 -21.34 11.33
CA GLU A 42 -3.80 -22.38 11.46
C GLU A 42 -3.36 -23.50 12.41
N ARG A 43 -4.29 -24.40 12.75
CA ARG A 43 -4.02 -25.51 13.68
C ARG A 43 -2.89 -26.39 13.17
N GLY A 44 -1.86 -26.58 14.00
CA GLY A 44 -0.67 -27.37 13.68
C GLY A 44 0.46 -26.57 13.05
N ILE A 45 0.22 -25.32 12.64
CA ILE A 45 1.26 -24.41 12.15
C ILE A 45 2.07 -23.87 13.33
N LYS A 46 3.37 -23.63 13.10
CA LYS A 46 4.28 -23.06 14.09
C LYS A 46 3.89 -21.62 14.41
N CYS A 47 4.00 -21.24 15.68
CA CYS A 47 3.53 -19.95 16.21
C CYS A 47 4.60 -19.17 16.96
N ASN A 48 5.87 -19.37 16.60
CA ASN A 48 6.99 -18.66 17.22
C ASN A 48 6.95 -17.15 16.92
N ASP A 49 6.62 -16.81 15.68
CA ASP A 49 6.68 -15.44 15.15
C ASP A 49 5.32 -14.93 14.65
N ILE A 50 4.26 -15.72 14.87
CA ILE A 50 2.94 -15.51 14.29
C ILE A 50 1.83 -15.91 15.26
N HIS A 51 0.79 -15.08 15.36
CA HIS A 51 -0.36 -15.38 16.20
C HIS A 51 -1.24 -16.47 15.59
N CYS A 52 -1.77 -17.34 16.45
CA CYS A 52 -2.73 -18.35 16.02
C CYS A 52 -4.08 -17.71 15.67
N CYS A 53 -4.77 -18.28 14.68
CA CYS A 53 -6.12 -17.84 14.34
C CYS A 53 -7.11 -17.99 15.52
N THR A 54 -8.21 -17.26 15.46
CA THR A 54 -9.27 -17.27 16.48
C THR A 54 -9.69 -18.69 16.88
N GLY A 55 -9.77 -18.95 18.19
CA GLY A 55 -10.12 -20.28 18.73
C GLY A 55 -8.93 -21.23 18.89
N LEU A 56 -7.73 -20.79 18.53
CA LEU A 56 -6.48 -21.51 18.72
C LEU A 56 -5.56 -20.78 19.70
N LYS A 57 -4.71 -21.54 20.40
CA LYS A 57 -3.62 -21.03 21.25
C LYS A 57 -2.31 -21.67 20.86
N CYS A 58 -1.23 -20.90 20.91
CA CYS A 58 0.12 -21.39 20.72
C CYS A 58 0.51 -22.29 21.92
N LYS A 59 0.82 -23.57 21.67
CA LYS A 59 1.23 -24.53 22.70
C LYS A 59 2.58 -25.13 22.34
N CYS A 60 3.53 -25.06 23.27
CA CYS A 60 4.88 -25.57 23.10
C CYS A 60 5.09 -26.91 23.83
N LYS A 61 5.72 -27.88 23.16
CA LYS A 61 6.17 -29.13 23.76
C LYS A 61 7.59 -29.43 23.29
N ASN A 62 8.53 -29.57 24.23
CA ASN A 62 9.95 -29.82 23.93
C ASN A 62 10.58 -28.84 22.91
N GLY A 63 10.19 -27.56 22.95
CA GLY A 63 10.69 -26.53 22.04
C GLY A 63 9.98 -26.44 20.69
N ASP A 64 9.01 -27.31 20.39
CA ASP A 64 8.16 -27.19 19.20
C ASP A 64 6.82 -26.54 19.59
N CYS A 65 6.59 -25.32 19.10
CA CYS A 65 5.43 -24.50 19.41
C CYS A 65 4.50 -24.43 18.20
N VAL A 66 3.29 -24.96 18.36
CA VAL A 66 2.28 -24.99 17.30
C VAL A 66 0.92 -24.55 17.80
N CYS A 67 0.09 -24.03 16.89
CA CYS A 67 -1.28 -23.67 17.19
C CYS A 67 -2.14 -24.90 17.47
N ARG A 68 -2.80 -24.94 18.62
CA ARG A 68 -3.69 -26.01 19.06
C ARG A 68 -5.03 -25.41 19.48
N LYS A 69 -6.06 -26.25 19.59
CA LYS A 69 -7.35 -25.82 20.15
C LYS A 69 -7.13 -25.19 21.54
N GLY A 70 -7.61 -23.95 21.66
CA GLY A 70 -7.39 -23.06 22.81
C GLY A 70 -8.11 -23.48 24.08
#